data_AF-A0A7K4F4Q3-F1
#
_entry.id   AF-A0A7K4F4Q3-F1
#
_cell.length_a   1.000
_cell.length_b   1.000
_cell.length_c   1.000
_cell.angle_alpha   90.00
_cell.angle_beta   90.00
_cell.angle_gamma   90.00
#
_symmetry.space_group_name_H-M   'P 1'
#
loop_
_entity.id
_entity.type
_entity.pdbx_description
1 polymer ?
#
loop_
_entity_poly.entity_id
_entity_poly.type
_entity_poly.pdbx_seq_one_letter_code
_entity_poly.pdbx_strand_id
1 'polypeptide(L)' 'VWHTREDWDEVGPKLLKVIKKALDNAGIEIPFPQRVIWKSRE' A
#
# COMPACT_ATOMS: atom_id res chain seq x y z
N VAL A 1 -14.87 -3.44 -5.89
CA VAL A 1 -15.81 -4.52 -5.52
C VAL A 1 -17.02 -3.85 -4.92
N TRP A 2 -18.22 -4.08 -5.47
CA TRP A 2 -19.44 -3.58 -4.84
C TRP A 2 -19.76 -4.48 -3.66
N HIS A 3 -19.90 -3.88 -2.48
CA HIS A 3 -20.15 -4.59 -1.25
C HIS A 3 -21.07 -3.75 -0.36
N THR A 4 -21.88 -4.42 0.45
CA THR A 4 -22.76 -3.83 1.46
C THR A 4 -21.95 -3.02 2.46
N ARG A 5 -22.51 -1.90 2.93
CA ARG A 5 -21.80 -1.04 3.89
C ARG A 5 -21.54 -1.77 5.21
N GLU A 6 -22.45 -2.66 5.60
CA GLU A 6 -22.44 -3.40 6.86
C GLU A 6 -21.21 -4.29 7.04
N ASP A 7 -20.73 -4.96 5.99
CA ASP A 7 -19.59 -5.87 6.10
C ASP A 7 -18.28 -5.29 5.56
N TRP A 8 -18.28 -3.99 5.19
CA TRP A 8 -17.07 -3.32 4.71
C TRP A 8 -15.94 -3.30 5.75
N ASP A 9 -16.28 -3.17 7.03
CA ASP A 9 -15.31 -3.19 8.13
C ASP A 9 -14.60 -4.55 8.27
N GLU A 10 -15.25 -5.63 7.83
CA GLU A 10 -14.66 -6.96 7.83
C GLU A 10 -13.92 -7.26 6.52
N VAL A 11 -14.49 -6.86 5.38
CA VAL A 11 -13.99 -7.17 4.03
C VAL A 11 -12.78 -6.30 3.66
N GLY A 12 -12.80 -5.02 4.02
CA GLY A 12 -11.74 -4.06 3.71
C GLY A 12 -10.35 -4.54 4.17
N PRO A 13 -10.17 -4.88 5.47
CA PRO A 13 -8.88 -5.37 5.98
C PRO A 13 -8.43 -6.68 5.34
N LYS A 14 -9.36 -7.58 4.99
CA LYS A 14 -9.05 -8.85 4.31
C LYS A 14 -8.50 -8.60 2.91
N LEU A 15 -9.14 -7.73 2.13
CA LEU A 15 -8.68 -7.37 0.79
C LEU A 15 -7.31 -6.69 0.82
N LEU A 16 -7.09 -5.78 1.77
CA LEU A 16 -5.80 -5.09 1.93
C LEU A 16 -4.65 -6.08 2.16
N LYS A 17 -4.87 -7.11 2.99
CA LYS A 17 -3.88 -8.18 3.24
C LYS A 17 -3.57 -8.99 1.97
N VAL A 18 -4.58 -9.29 1.15
CA VAL A 18 -4.40 -10.00 -0.12
C VAL A 18 -3.56 -9.17 -1.09
N ILE A 19 -3.90 -7.88 -1.23
CA ILE A 19 -3.17 -6.95 -2.09
C ILE A 19 -1.71 -6.83 -1.64
N LYS A 20 -1.47 -6.65 -0.34
CA LYS A 20 -0.10 -6.53 0.20
C LYS A 20 0.75 -7.76 -0.14
N LYS A 21 0.22 -8.97 0.10
CA LYS A 21 0.92 -10.22 -0.27
C LYS A 21 1.18 -10.34 -1.76
N ALA A 22 0.23 -9.92 -2.60
CA ALA A 22 0.40 -9.94 -4.05
C ALA A 22 1.53 -8.98 -4.50
N LEU A 23 1.59 -7.78 -3.91
CA LEU A 23 2.68 -6.82 -4.17
C LEU A 23 4.04 -7.36 -3.73
N ASP A 24 4.11 -7.97 -2.54
CA ASP A 24 5.34 -8.57 -2.01
C ASP A 24 5.85 -9.70 -2.91
N ASN A 25 4.96 -10.60 -3.36
CA ASN A 25 5.32 -11.69 -4.27
C ASN A 25 5.74 -11.21 -5.66
N ALA A 26 5.20 -10.07 -6.11
CA ALA A 26 5.60 -9.44 -7.36
C ALA A 26 6.91 -8.64 -7.24
N GLY A 27 7.50 -8.53 -6.03
CA GLY A 27 8.67 -7.71 -5.77
C GLY A 27 8.41 -6.20 -5.88
N ILE A 28 7.14 -5.78 -5.77
CA ILE A 28 6.75 -4.38 -5.86
C ILE A 28 6.81 -3.78 -4.45
N GLU A 29 7.82 -2.95 -4.21
CA GLU A 29 7.97 -2.25 -2.93
C GLU A 29 7.05 -1.03 -2.86
N ILE A 30 6.41 -0.85 -1.70
CA ILE A 30 5.67 0.37 -1.39
C ILE A 30 6.69 1.37 -0.85
N PRO A 31 6.98 2.48 -1.55
CA PRO A 31 8.02 3.40 -1.14
C PRO A 31 7.64 4.12 0.15
N PHE A 32 8.61 4.25 1.05
CA PHE A 32 8.47 5.13 2.20
C PHE A 32 8.57 6.60 1.77
N PRO A 33 8.07 7.54 2.60
CA PRO A 33 8.27 8.96 2.36
C PRO A 33 9.75 9.28 2.16
N GLN A 34 10.10 9.73 0.96
CA GLN A 34 11.48 10.03 0.61
C GLN A 34 11.76 11.53 0.79
N ARG A 35 12.76 11.87 1.62
CA ARG A 35 13.27 13.23 1.72
C ARG A 35 14.43 13.41 0.74
N VAL A 36 14.31 14.38 -0.17
CA VAL A 36 15.40 14.80 -1.04
C VAL A 36 16.15 15.97 -0.38
N ILE A 37 17.43 15.78 -0.08
CA ILE A 37 18.30 16.84 0.42
C ILE A 37 19.11 17.37 -0.76
N TRP A 38 18.83 18.60 -1.18
CA TRP A 38 19.65 19.27 -2.19
C TRP A 38 20.91 19.81 -1.52
N LYS A 39 22.08 19.25 -1.85
CA LYS A 39 23.37 19.89 -1.56
C LYS A 39 23.76 20.73 -2.77
N SER A 40 23.82 22.05 -2.61
CA SER A 40 24.48 22.90 -3.60
C SER A 40 25.94 22.44 -3.69
N ARG A 41 26.43 22.20 -4.91
CA ARG A 41 27.86 21.97 -5.14
C ARG A 41 28.63 23.25 -4.76
N GLU A 42 29.81 23.06 -4.20
CA GLU A 42 30.81 24.10 -3.93
C GLU A 42 31.16 24.90 -5.19
#